data_AF-H7G1I8-F1
#
_entry.id   AF-H7G1I8-F1
#
_cell.length_a   1.000
_cell.length_b   1.000
_cell.length_c   1.000
_cell.angle_alpha   90.00
_cell.angle_beta   90.00
_cell.angle_gamma   90.00
#
_symmetry.space_group_name_H-M   'P 1'
#
loop_
_entity.id
_entity.type
_entity.pdbx_description
1 polymer ?
#
loop_
_entity_poly.entity_id
_entity_poly.type
_entity_poly.pdbx_seq_one_letter_code
_entity_poly.pdbx_strand_id
1 'polypeptide(L)'
;MLYRSMKSVHLAQQILKLVIQNMTSWKKAVKAYKKNPGKFTGRPKLPKYRNKGGKSIVIVDNQTAKLRSNGIVEIPVMNNLKIKLQHQDTTKIQQVRIIPKNNPSL
;
A
#
# COMPACT_ATOMS: atom_id res chain seq x y z
N MET A 1 -6.51 17.80 -4.96
CA MET A 1 -5.29 17.13 -4.45
C MET A 1 -5.72 15.93 -3.61
N LEU A 2 -5.14 14.74 -3.81
CA LEU A 2 -5.46 13.51 -3.04
C LEU A 2 -5.45 13.74 -1.52
N TYR A 3 -4.53 14.58 -1.05
CA TYR A 3 -4.43 15.01 0.35
C TYR A 3 -5.73 15.66 0.87
N ARG A 4 -6.35 16.57 0.09
CA ARG A 4 -7.59 17.26 0.47
C ARG A 4 -8.82 16.35 0.44
N SER A 5 -8.79 15.28 -0.36
CA SER A 5 -9.90 14.33 -0.48
C SER A 5 -9.87 13.21 0.57
N MET A 6 -8.75 13.02 1.27
CA MET A 6 -8.62 11.99 2.30
C MET A 6 -9.08 12.53 3.66
N LYS A 7 -9.96 11.80 4.35
CA LYS A 7 -10.45 12.16 5.69
C LYS A 7 -9.38 12.05 6.79
N SER A 8 -8.21 11.49 6.50
CA SER A 8 -7.15 11.23 7.47
C SER A 8 -5.77 11.56 6.91
N VAL A 9 -5.01 12.37 7.66
CA VAL A 9 -3.62 12.73 7.37
C VAL A 9 -2.72 11.50 7.42
N HIS A 10 -2.97 10.56 8.34
CA HIS A 10 -2.16 9.35 8.46
C HIS A 10 -2.20 8.53 7.17
N LEU A 11 -3.39 8.36 6.58
CA LEU A 11 -3.52 7.63 5.31
C LEU A 11 -2.74 8.30 4.17
N ALA A 12 -2.80 9.63 4.08
CA ALA A 12 -2.05 10.37 3.07
C ALA A 12 -0.53 10.21 3.26
N GLN A 13 -0.05 10.23 4.50
CA GLN A 13 1.36 9.99 4.82
C GLN A 13 1.81 8.57 4.46
N GLN A 14 0.96 7.56 4.63
CA GLN A 14 1.29 6.19 4.20
C GLN A 14 1.48 6.08 2.67
N ILE A 15 0.67 6.80 1.88
CA ILE A 15 0.85 6.85 0.43
C ILE A 15 2.18 7.53 0.07
N LEU A 16 2.53 8.62 0.74
CA LEU A 16 3.82 9.30 0.52
C LEU A 16 5.00 8.39 0.86
N LYS A 17 4.95 7.68 2.00
CA LYS A 17 5.96 6.70 2.39
C LYS A 17 6.13 5.61 1.33
N LEU A 18 5.03 5.10 0.76
CA LEU A 18 5.09 4.12 -0.33
C LEU A 18 5.82 4.67 -1.56
N VAL A 19 5.55 5.92 -1.96
CA VAL A 19 6.25 6.55 -3.10
C VAL A 19 7.75 6.66 -2.82
N ILE A 20 8.13 7.14 -1.64
CA ILE A 20 9.54 7.26 -1.22
C ILE A 20 10.22 5.89 -1.22
N GLN A 21 9.55 4.86 -0.70
CA GLN A 21 10.05 3.50 -0.69
C GLN A 21 10.28 2.98 -2.11
N ASN A 22 9.33 3.19 -3.03
CA ASN A 22 9.45 2.76 -4.42
C ASN A 22 10.65 3.44 -5.12
N MET A 23 10.82 4.74 -4.93
CA MET A 23 11.96 5.49 -5.49
C MET A 23 13.29 5.03 -4.90
N THR A 24 13.35 4.79 -3.58
CA THR A 24 14.54 4.27 -2.90
C THR A 24 14.92 2.89 -3.41
N SER A 25 13.94 1.99 -3.53
CA SER A 25 14.13 0.64 -4.09
C SER A 25 14.62 0.68 -5.53
N TRP A 26 14.05 1.55 -6.37
CA TRP A 26 14.53 1.75 -7.73
C TRP A 26 15.99 2.22 -7.77
N LYS A 27 16.35 3.22 -6.95
CA LYS A 27 17.74 3.72 -6.88
C LYS A 27 18.73 2.62 -6.47
N LYS A 28 18.35 1.76 -5.51
CA LYS A 28 19.13 0.59 -5.11
C LYS A 28 19.25 -0.42 -6.26
N ALA A 29 18.16 -0.71 -6.96
CA ALA A 29 18.16 -1.62 -8.12
C ALA A 29 19.08 -1.10 -9.24
N VAL A 30 19.03 0.19 -9.57
CA VAL A 30 19.92 0.79 -10.59
C VAL A 30 21.40 0.66 -10.19
N LYS A 31 21.74 0.90 -8.92
CA LYS A 31 23.12 0.71 -8.42
C LYS A 31 23.56 -0.75 -8.53
N ALA A 32 22.70 -1.69 -8.15
CA ALA A 32 22.99 -3.12 -8.26
C ALA A 32 23.14 -3.57 -9.72
N TYR A 33 22.29 -3.08 -10.61
CA TYR A 33 22.38 -3.32 -12.06
C TYR A 33 23.71 -2.84 -12.63
N LYS A 34 24.19 -1.65 -12.25
CA LYS A 34 25.50 -1.13 -12.71
C LYS A 34 26.67 -2.03 -12.29
N LYS A 35 26.58 -2.70 -11.14
CA LYS A 35 27.63 -3.59 -10.62
C LYS A 35 27.62 -4.96 -11.28
N ASN A 36 26.44 -5.53 -11.53
CA ASN A 36 26.30 -6.83 -12.16
C ASN A 36 25.02 -6.88 -13.00
N PRO A 37 25.10 -6.46 -14.29
CA PRO A 37 23.93 -6.44 -15.17
C PRO A 37 23.32 -7.83 -15.41
N GLY A 38 24.13 -8.89 -15.41
CA GLY A 38 23.70 -10.26 -15.71
C GLY A 38 22.73 -10.86 -14.69
N LYS A 39 22.61 -10.28 -13.49
CA LYS A 39 21.60 -10.67 -12.48
C LYS A 39 20.20 -10.12 -12.76
N PHE A 40 20.03 -9.33 -13.82
CA PHE A 40 18.77 -8.69 -14.15
C PHE A 40 18.35 -9.05 -15.57
N THR A 41 17.05 -9.21 -15.80
CA THR A 41 16.47 -9.41 -17.14
C THR A 41 16.52 -8.15 -18.00
N GLY A 42 16.92 -7.01 -17.43
CA GLY A 42 17.09 -5.74 -18.11
C GLY A 42 17.31 -4.59 -17.12
N ARG A 43 17.55 -3.39 -17.66
CA ARG A 43 17.80 -2.21 -16.83
C ARG A 43 16.55 -1.83 -16.01
N PRO A 44 16.67 -1.65 -14.68
CA PRO A 44 15.55 -1.20 -13.85
C PRO A 44 14.96 0.14 -14.32
N LYS A 45 13.65 0.13 -14.62
CA LYS A 45 12.91 1.30 -15.10
C LYS A 45 12.46 2.18 -13.94
N LEU A 46 12.43 3.50 -14.16
CA LEU A 46 11.93 4.46 -13.19
C LEU A 46 10.46 4.16 -12.84
N PRO A 47 10.05 4.15 -11.55
CA PRO A 47 8.66 4.02 -11.16
C PRO A 47 7.82 5.15 -11.77
N LYS A 48 6.70 4.79 -12.41
CA LYS A 48 5.76 5.76 -12.99
C LYS A 48 4.67 6.12 -11.99
N TYR A 49 4.16 7.34 -12.08
CA TYR A 49 2.94 7.73 -11.39
C TYR A 49 1.71 7.06 -12.03
N ARG A 50 0.65 6.90 -11.23
CA ARG A 50 -0.65 6.43 -11.72
C ARG A 50 -1.35 7.56 -12.48
N ASN A 51 -2.19 7.17 -13.45
CA ASN A 51 -3.03 8.12 -14.18
C ASN A 51 -3.98 8.86 -13.22
N LYS A 52 -4.23 10.14 -13.50
CA LYS A 52 -5.18 10.95 -12.74
C LYS A 52 -6.57 10.29 -12.79
N GLY A 53 -7.24 10.19 -11.64
CA GLY A 53 -8.54 9.52 -11.51
C GLY A 53 -8.46 7.99 -11.45
N GLY A 54 -7.27 7.40 -11.60
CA GLY A 54 -7.07 5.95 -11.46
C GLY A 54 -7.18 5.47 -10.00
N LYS A 55 -7.39 4.17 -9.84
CA LYS A 55 -7.37 3.50 -8.52
C LYS A 55 -5.93 3.28 -8.06
N SER A 56 -5.68 3.45 -6.76
CA SER A 56 -4.39 3.19 -6.12
C SER A 56 -4.57 2.31 -4.89
N ILE A 57 -3.49 1.68 -4.45
CA ILE A 57 -3.45 1.00 -3.15
C ILE A 57 -3.69 2.04 -2.05
N VAL A 58 -4.50 1.67 -1.06
CA VAL A 58 -4.64 2.40 0.20
C VAL A 58 -4.03 1.57 1.31
N ILE A 59 -3.16 2.20 2.11
CA ILE A 59 -2.49 1.57 3.24
C ILE A 59 -3.02 2.21 4.52
N VAL A 60 -3.41 1.38 5.47
CA VAL A 60 -3.84 1.77 6.82
C VAL A 60 -2.90 1.09 7.81
N ASP A 61 -2.23 1.87 8.65
CA ASP A 61 -1.37 1.33 9.71
C ASP A 61 -2.18 0.68 10.83
N ASN A 62 -1.49 -0.10 11.68
CA ASN A 62 -2.07 -0.75 12.86
C ASN A 62 -2.45 0.19 14.00
N GLN A 63 -2.07 1.47 13.94
CA GLN A 63 -2.56 2.49 14.88
C GLN A 63 -4.00 2.86 14.55
N THR A 64 -4.33 2.90 13.26
CA THR A 64 -5.64 3.26 12.75
C THR A 64 -6.54 2.03 12.56
N ALA A 65 -6.03 0.94 11.99
CA ALA A 65 -6.76 -0.31 11.83
C ALA A 65 -6.56 -1.19 13.07
N LYS A 66 -7.67 -1.54 13.74
CA LYS A 66 -7.64 -2.30 15.00
C LYS A 66 -8.17 -3.71 14.79
N LEU A 67 -7.37 -4.71 15.17
CA LEU A 67 -7.84 -6.09 15.29
C LEU A 67 -8.56 -6.26 16.64
N ARG A 68 -9.79 -6.75 16.60
CA ARG A 68 -10.62 -7.05 17.77
C ARG A 68 -10.48 -8.52 18.16
N SER A 69 -10.79 -8.83 19.43
CA SER A 69 -10.70 -10.19 19.98
C SER A 69 -11.57 -11.22 19.25
N ASN A 70 -12.64 -10.77 18.59
CA ASN A 70 -13.52 -11.61 17.78
C ASN A 70 -13.04 -11.81 16.32
N GLY A 71 -11.77 -11.50 16.02
CA GLY A 71 -11.18 -11.67 14.69
C GLY A 71 -11.63 -10.63 13.65
N ILE A 72 -12.25 -9.52 14.08
CA ILE A 72 -12.68 -8.43 13.21
C ILE A 72 -11.61 -7.35 13.15
N VAL A 73 -11.24 -6.93 11.94
CA VAL A 73 -10.47 -5.72 11.69
C VAL A 73 -11.43 -4.56 11.49
N GLU A 74 -11.29 -3.53 12.31
CA GLU A 74 -12.07 -2.29 12.26
C GLU A 74 -11.19 -1.11 11.80
N ILE A 75 -11.70 -0.32 10.86
CA ILE A 75 -11.03 0.83 10.25
C ILE A 75 -11.91 2.08 10.40
N PRO A 76 -11.79 2.85 11.51
CA PRO A 76 -12.68 3.96 11.81
C PRO A 76 -12.70 5.05 10.73
N VAL A 77 -11.52 5.38 10.20
CA VAL A 77 -11.32 6.44 9.19
C VAL A 77 -11.96 6.14 7.83
N MET A 78 -12.47 4.93 7.63
CA MET A 78 -13.16 4.49 6.40
C MET A 78 -14.61 4.16 6.70
N ASN A 79 -15.36 5.13 7.24
CA ASN A 79 -16.76 4.97 7.63
C ASN A 79 -16.98 3.73 8.54
N ASN A 80 -16.08 3.52 9.50
CA ASN A 80 -16.12 2.38 10.42
C ASN A 80 -16.20 1.01 9.73
N LEU A 81 -15.47 0.84 8.62
CA LEU A 81 -15.39 -0.43 7.90
C LEU A 81 -14.95 -1.56 8.84
N LYS A 82 -15.72 -2.64 8.87
CA LYS A 82 -15.44 -3.86 9.66
C LYS A 82 -15.31 -5.05 8.72
N ILE A 83 -14.23 -5.81 8.86
CA ILE A 83 -13.94 -6.98 8.04
C ILE A 83 -13.58 -8.12 8.97
N LYS A 84 -14.29 -9.24 8.88
CA LYS A 84 -13.91 -10.48 9.58
C LYS A 84 -12.74 -11.12 8.84
N LEU A 85 -11.66 -11.44 9.56
CA LEU A 85 -10.53 -12.15 8.99
C LEU A 85 -10.91 -13.60 8.69
N GLN A 86 -10.37 -14.12 7.59
CA GLN A 86 -10.45 -15.55 7.27
C GLN A 86 -9.61 -16.38 8.25
N HIS A 87 -8.42 -15.89 8.59
CA HIS A 87 -7.54 -16.51 9.57
C HIS A 87 -7.85 -16.00 10.98
N GLN A 88 -8.65 -16.77 11.73
CA GLN A 88 -9.14 -16.36 13.05
C GLN A 88 -8.05 -16.39 14.14
N ASP A 89 -6.99 -17.18 13.95
CA ASP A 89 -5.87 -17.28 14.91
C ASP A 89 -4.90 -16.08 14.84
N THR A 90 -5.20 -15.09 13.99
CA THR A 90 -4.38 -13.87 13.88
C THR A 90 -4.44 -13.08 15.18
N THR A 91 -3.29 -12.80 15.80
CA THR A 91 -3.21 -12.04 17.06
C THR A 91 -2.78 -10.59 16.89
N LYS A 92 -2.04 -10.28 15.81
CA LYS A 92 -1.52 -8.93 15.52
C LYS A 92 -1.53 -8.66 14.02
N ILE A 93 -1.76 -7.40 13.66
CA ILE A 93 -1.62 -6.90 12.29
C ILE A 93 -0.60 -5.76 12.26
N GLN A 94 0.15 -5.66 11.17
CA GLN A 94 1.09 -4.55 10.94
C GLN A 94 0.42 -3.41 10.16
N GLN A 95 -0.35 -3.76 9.14
CA GLN A 95 -1.07 -2.83 8.28
C GLN A 95 -2.20 -3.54 7.55
N VAL A 96 -3.21 -2.78 7.13
CA VAL A 96 -4.23 -3.21 6.16
C VAL A 96 -3.91 -2.55 4.82
N ARG A 97 -3.97 -3.33 3.74
CA ARG A 97 -3.80 -2.82 2.37
C ARG A 97 -5.05 -3.12 1.56
N ILE A 98 -5.70 -2.07 1.07
CA ILE A 98 -6.79 -2.18 0.10
C ILE A 98 -6.15 -2.11 -1.27
N ILE A 99 -6.13 -3.23 -1.98
CA ILE A 99 -5.51 -3.34 -3.29
C ILE A 99 -6.61 -3.38 -4.35
N PRO A 100 -6.73 -2.35 -5.19
CA PRO A 100 -7.67 -2.41 -6.30
C PRO A 100 -7.22 -3.52 -7.26
N LYS A 101 -8.07 -4.52 -7.47
CA LYS A 101 -7.90 -5.47 -8.57
C LYS A 101 -8.49 -4.84 -9.82
N ASN A 102 -7.73 -4.83 -10.91
CA ASN A 102 -8.34 -4.64 -12.23
C ASN A 102 -9.11 -5.93 -12.51
N ASN A 103 -10.44 -5.87 -12.47
CA ASN A 103 -11.24 -6.94 -13.06
C ASN A 103 -11.43 -6.55 -14.54
N PRO A 104 -10.79 -7.22 -15.51
CA PRO A 104 -11.01 -6.94 -16.93
C PRO A 104 -12.37 -7.43 -17.45
N SER A 105 -13.30 -7.80 -16.59
CA SER A 105 -14.63 -8.32 -16.97
C SER A 105 -15.73 -7.51 -16.29
N LEU A 106 -16.23 -6.53 -17.05
CA LEU A 106 -17.63 -6.08 -17.19
C LEU A 106 -17.70 -5.25 -18.47
#